data_AF-A0A382NI67-F1
#
_entry.id   AF-A0A382NI67-F1
#
_cell.length_a   1.000
_cell.length_b   1.000
_cell.length_c   1.000
_cell.angle_alpha   90.00
_cell.angle_beta   90.00
_cell.angle_gamma   90.00
#
_symmetry.space_group_name_H-M   'P 1'
#
loop_
_entity.id
_entity.type
_entity.pdbx_description
1 polymer ?
#
loop_
_entity_poly.entity_id
_entity_poly.type
_entity_poly.pdbx_seq_one_letter_code
_entity_poly.pdbx_strand_id
1 'polypeptide(L)'
;VINLLKTLVVVILATVGLLFLLLENPDEFKSELAEAISLNTPYQVSIEGNLAWRYWPPIAIEAEDVVLTAPNGALLAHARLMEIDVDLLPLLSRQHVVDVNSLSISGGWIDYEIKPAGNTNWTAPTDGQTGQSKDSPPPPTIHQFNLNNMTINYRAEQSYKALVNHLTTSKLSLDSPFDISTSLEIEGHSLKKKIKIEATGQLIYASTNRLRFDRLVSTIGLGDDMELSINAAGELHTQRQVIILNEAAISHDAILASITGIFNFAAEPRFDGELNLETASLSNLVDSPLPITALHLTSGLNASS
;
A
#
# COMPACT_ATOMS: atom_id res chain seq x y z
N VAL A 1 -2.83 -5.31 5.79
CA VAL A 1 -2.42 -3.90 6.03
C VAL A 1 -3.56 -2.93 5.76
N ILE A 2 -4.18 -2.87 4.57
CA ILE A 2 -5.31 -1.94 4.29
C ILE A 2 -6.52 -2.17 5.21
N ASN A 3 -6.95 -3.43 5.42
CA ASN A 3 -8.05 -3.72 6.35
C ASN A 3 -7.69 -3.41 7.81
N LEU A 4 -6.40 -3.50 8.18
CA LEU A 4 -5.91 -3.13 9.51
C LEU A 4 -5.96 -1.61 9.71
N LEU A 5 -5.51 -0.85 8.70
CA LEU A 5 -5.60 0.61 8.69
C LEU A 5 -7.05 1.09 8.75
N LYS A 6 -7.95 0.41 8.02
CA LYS A 6 -9.38 0.71 8.02
C LYS A 6 -9.98 0.48 9.41
N THR A 7 -9.71 -0.68 10.03
CA THR A 7 -10.17 -0.97 11.40
C THR A 7 -9.56 -0.02 12.43
N LEU A 8 -8.25 0.28 12.34
CA LEU A 8 -7.54 1.24 13.19
C LEU A 8 -8.24 2.61 13.16
N VAL A 9 -8.55 3.11 11.96
CA VAL A 9 -9.23 4.39 11.75
C VAL A 9 -10.67 4.36 12.26
N VAL A 10 -11.45 3.31 11.96
CA VAL A 10 -12.83 3.15 12.45
C VAL A 10 -12.90 3.23 13.97
N VAL A 11 -11.97 2.56 14.63
CA VAL A 11 -11.93 2.45 16.08
C VAL A 11 -11.48 3.76 16.72
N ILE A 12 -10.43 4.40 16.20
CA ILE A 12 -9.98 5.72 16.67
C ILE A 12 -11.13 6.72 16.57
N LEU A 13 -11.89 6.71 15.48
CA LEU A 13 -12.96 7.69 15.25
C LEU A 13 -14.22 7.43 16.06
N ALA A 14 -14.56 6.16 16.34
CA ALA A 14 -15.69 5.81 17.19
C ALA A 14 -15.47 6.24 18.65
N THR A 15 -14.23 6.26 19.12
CA THR A 15 -13.86 6.79 20.45
C THR A 15 -13.71 8.32 20.41
N VAL A 16 -13.04 8.86 19.40
CA VAL A 16 -12.81 10.30 19.21
C VAL A 16 -14.10 11.12 19.05
N GLY A 17 -15.10 10.64 18.30
CA GLY A 17 -16.33 11.37 18.04
C GLY A 17 -17.17 11.65 19.28
N LEU A 18 -17.03 10.83 20.33
CA LEU A 18 -17.70 11.01 21.62
C LEU A 18 -16.88 11.89 22.58
N LEU A 19 -15.55 11.91 22.43
CA LEU A 19 -14.59 12.60 23.30
C LEU A 19 -14.27 14.04 22.87
N PHE A 20 -14.45 14.34 21.57
CA PHE A 20 -14.26 15.65 20.95
C PHE A 20 -15.06 16.78 21.62
N LEU A 21 -16.18 16.43 22.29
CA LEU A 21 -17.08 17.38 22.94
C LEU A 21 -16.77 17.61 24.43
N LEU A 22 -15.83 16.87 25.03
CA LEU A 22 -15.74 16.79 26.49
C LEU A 22 -14.41 17.24 27.14
N LEU A 23 -13.25 17.29 26.48
CA LEU A 23 -11.98 17.42 27.24
C LEU A 23 -10.91 18.38 26.72
N GLU A 24 -10.24 18.98 27.69
CA GLU A 24 -9.11 19.92 27.59
C GLU A 24 -7.75 19.23 27.35
N ASN A 25 -7.64 17.90 27.51
CA ASN A 25 -6.37 17.16 27.39
C ASN A 25 -6.48 15.83 26.58
N PRO A 26 -5.99 15.78 25.32
CA PRO A 26 -5.99 14.58 24.47
C PRO A 26 -5.17 13.40 25.02
N ASP A 27 -4.09 13.67 25.76
CA ASP A 27 -3.14 12.64 26.19
C ASP A 27 -3.74 11.56 27.10
N GLU A 28 -4.82 11.89 27.82
CA GLU A 28 -5.51 10.97 28.73
C GLU A 28 -6.16 9.80 27.96
N PHE A 29 -6.45 9.97 26.67
CA PHE A 29 -7.14 9.00 25.83
C PHE A 29 -6.23 7.97 25.16
N LYS A 30 -4.91 8.11 25.28
CA LYS A 30 -3.96 7.17 24.65
C LYS A 30 -4.25 5.72 25.01
N SER A 31 -4.54 5.46 26.29
CA SER A 31 -4.82 4.10 26.78
C SER A 31 -6.14 3.56 26.22
N GLU A 32 -7.17 4.38 26.15
CA GLU A 32 -8.51 3.99 25.68
C GLU A 32 -8.51 3.76 24.16
N LEU A 33 -7.79 4.59 23.40
CA LEU A 33 -7.56 4.39 21.97
C LEU A 33 -6.78 3.09 21.70
N ALA A 34 -5.68 2.88 22.43
CA ALA A 34 -4.88 1.66 22.35
C ALA A 34 -5.71 0.39 22.64
N GLU A 35 -6.54 0.43 23.68
CA GLU A 35 -7.41 -0.68 24.06
C GLU A 35 -8.47 -0.94 22.98
N ALA A 36 -9.14 0.09 22.49
CA ALA A 36 -10.15 -0.04 21.46
C ALA A 36 -9.57 -0.68 20.18
N ILE A 37 -8.34 -0.33 19.81
CA ILE A 37 -7.65 -0.89 18.65
C ILE A 37 -7.28 -2.35 18.89
N SER A 38 -6.80 -2.67 20.09
CA SER A 38 -6.43 -4.02 20.50
C SER A 38 -7.64 -4.96 20.61
N LEU A 39 -8.85 -4.43 20.84
CA LEU A 39 -10.09 -5.21 20.83
C LEU A 39 -10.51 -5.64 19.42
N ASN A 40 -10.16 -4.86 18.39
CA ASN A 40 -10.60 -5.09 17.01
C ASN A 40 -9.50 -5.64 16.09
N THR A 41 -8.27 -5.74 16.60
CA THR A 41 -7.13 -6.26 15.86
C THR A 41 -6.33 -7.21 16.75
N PRO A 42 -5.66 -8.23 16.18
CA PRO A 42 -4.81 -9.12 16.97
C PRO A 42 -3.48 -8.45 17.36
N TYR A 43 -3.38 -7.12 17.32
CA TYR A 43 -2.15 -6.37 17.54
C TYR A 43 -2.34 -5.35 18.65
N GLN A 44 -1.29 -5.11 19.42
CA GLN A 44 -1.26 -4.09 20.44
C GLN A 44 -0.74 -2.79 19.83
N VAL A 45 -1.41 -1.68 20.12
CA VAL A 45 -0.96 -0.33 19.73
C VAL A 45 -0.59 0.44 20.99
N SER A 46 0.54 1.14 20.96
CA SER A 46 0.91 2.15 21.95
C SER A 46 1.19 3.48 21.27
N ILE A 47 0.86 4.58 21.93
CA ILE A 47 1.21 5.94 21.51
C ILE A 47 2.24 6.43 22.53
N GLU A 48 3.52 6.39 22.16
CA GLU A 48 4.63 6.72 23.07
C GLU A 48 4.92 8.22 23.12
N GLY A 49 4.62 8.93 22.04
CA GLY A 49 4.79 10.38 21.90
C GLY A 49 3.56 11.16 22.35
N ASN A 50 3.46 12.43 21.96
CA ASN A 50 2.32 13.28 22.28
C ASN A 50 1.08 12.88 21.46
N LEU A 51 -0.10 12.98 22.07
CA LEU A 51 -1.38 12.95 21.36
C LEU A 51 -1.95 14.36 21.48
N ALA A 52 -2.08 15.08 20.38
CA ALA A 52 -2.47 16.48 20.37
C ALA A 52 -3.66 16.74 19.44
N TRP A 53 -4.41 17.77 19.75
CA TRP A 53 -5.41 18.34 18.86
C TRP A 53 -4.82 19.53 18.12
N ARG A 54 -5.02 19.58 16.81
CA ARG A 54 -4.81 20.79 16.02
C ARG A 54 -6.14 21.51 15.86
N TYR A 55 -6.31 22.63 16.55
CA TYR A 55 -7.57 23.39 16.61
C TYR A 55 -7.76 24.46 15.53
N TRP A 56 -6.79 24.65 14.63
CA TRP A 56 -6.88 25.64 13.53
C TRP A 56 -7.15 24.94 12.19
N PRO A 57 -8.12 25.40 11.38
CA PRO A 57 -8.61 24.66 10.21
C PRO A 57 -7.50 24.18 9.26
N PRO A 58 -7.51 22.88 8.89
CA PRO A 58 -8.48 21.85 9.31
C PRO A 58 -8.21 21.31 10.72
N ILE A 59 -9.27 20.88 11.42
CA ILE A 59 -9.12 20.29 12.75
C ILE A 59 -8.66 18.84 12.63
N ALA A 60 -7.58 18.51 13.34
CA ALA A 60 -6.94 17.21 13.24
C ALA A 60 -6.51 16.65 14.61
N ILE A 61 -6.35 15.33 14.64
CA ILE A 61 -5.70 14.60 15.74
C ILE A 61 -4.31 14.21 15.28
N GLU A 62 -3.32 14.55 16.07
CA GLU A 62 -1.92 14.27 15.81
C GLU A 62 -1.42 13.29 16.87
N ALA A 63 -0.95 12.13 16.45
CA ALA A 63 -0.38 11.11 17.32
C ALA A 63 1.10 10.89 16.95
N GLU A 64 1.99 11.15 17.89
CA GLU A 64 3.43 10.95 17.73
C GLU A 64 3.86 9.59 18.28
N ASP A 65 4.88 9.01 17.63
CA ASP A 65 5.52 7.75 18.02
C ASP A 65 4.52 6.63 18.34
N VAL A 66 3.67 6.33 17.35
CA VAL A 66 2.71 5.23 17.40
C VAL A 66 3.43 3.93 17.07
N VAL A 67 3.39 2.96 17.98
CA VAL A 67 4.06 1.66 17.84
C VAL A 67 3.03 0.55 17.76
N LEU A 68 3.21 -0.36 16.79
CA LEU A 68 2.41 -1.56 16.63
C LEU A 68 3.23 -2.78 17.02
N THR A 69 2.67 -3.60 17.92
CA THR A 69 3.33 -4.78 18.49
C THR A 69 2.48 -6.03 18.28
N ALA A 70 3.12 -7.13 17.91
CA ALA A 70 2.49 -8.44 17.81
C ALA A 70 2.14 -9.01 19.21
N PRO A 71 1.21 -9.97 19.31
CA PRO A 71 0.87 -10.63 20.59
C PRO A 71 2.06 -11.27 21.31
N ASN A 72 3.10 -11.63 20.57
CA ASN A 72 4.33 -12.22 21.10
C ASN A 72 5.38 -11.17 21.54
N GLY A 73 5.03 -9.87 21.52
CA GLY A 73 5.91 -8.77 21.89
C GLY A 73 6.86 -8.29 20.77
N ALA A 74 6.78 -8.85 19.57
CA ALA A 74 7.60 -8.37 18.46
C ALA A 74 7.08 -7.03 17.92
N LEU A 75 7.95 -6.04 17.80
CA LEU A 75 7.60 -4.78 17.16
C LEU A 75 7.39 -5.00 15.65
N LEU A 76 6.27 -4.49 15.13
CA LEU A 76 5.85 -4.69 13.74
C LEU A 76 5.94 -3.41 12.92
N ALA A 77 5.60 -2.28 13.53
CA ALA A 77 5.67 -0.99 12.87
C ALA A 77 5.82 0.14 13.88
N HIS A 78 6.36 1.25 13.40
CA HIS A 78 6.41 2.54 14.06
C HIS A 78 5.94 3.59 13.07
N ALA A 79 5.09 4.50 13.51
CA ALA A 79 4.73 5.70 12.80
C ALA A 79 5.15 6.90 13.65
N ARG A 80 6.07 7.72 13.12
CA ARG A 80 6.60 8.87 13.86
C ARG A 80 5.54 9.94 14.10
N LEU A 81 4.71 10.20 13.09
CA LEU A 81 3.60 11.13 13.17
C LEU A 81 2.44 10.59 12.35
N MET A 82 1.27 10.48 12.98
CA MET A 82 -0.01 10.20 12.34
C MET A 82 -0.93 11.41 12.53
N GLU A 83 -1.57 11.84 11.45
CA GLU A 83 -2.53 12.95 11.47
C GLU A 83 -3.86 12.47 10.89
N ILE A 84 -4.95 12.72 11.63
CA ILE A 84 -6.31 12.39 11.22
C ILE A 84 -7.09 13.70 11.13
N ASP A 85 -7.31 14.17 9.90
CA ASP A 85 -8.12 15.34 9.60
C ASP A 85 -9.60 14.94 9.56
N VAL A 86 -10.39 15.61 10.39
CA VAL A 86 -11.81 15.31 10.57
C VAL A 86 -12.65 16.48 10.06
N ASP A 87 -13.64 16.19 9.20
CA ASP A 87 -14.64 17.18 8.85
C ASP A 87 -15.66 17.33 9.97
N LEU A 88 -15.83 18.57 10.43
CA LEU A 88 -16.77 18.92 11.49
C LEU A 88 -18.09 19.46 10.95
N LEU A 89 -18.18 19.75 9.64
CA LEU A 89 -19.44 20.19 9.03
C LEU A 89 -20.59 19.18 9.21
N PRO A 90 -20.38 17.85 9.10
CA PRO A 90 -21.43 16.86 9.37
C PRO A 90 -21.95 16.91 10.80
N LEU A 91 -21.10 17.21 11.79
CA LEU A 91 -21.48 17.27 13.22
C LEU A 91 -22.47 18.41 13.51
N LEU A 92 -22.32 19.56 12.83
CA LEU A 92 -23.26 20.68 12.93
C LEU A 92 -24.66 20.33 12.40
N SER A 93 -24.74 19.38 11.47
CA SER A 93 -25.98 18.93 10.83
C SER A 93 -26.72 17.81 11.57
N ARG A 94 -26.26 17.41 12.78
CA ARG A 94 -26.72 16.23 13.55
C ARG A 94 -26.52 14.89 12.83
N GLN A 95 -25.66 14.86 11.82
CA GLN A 95 -25.20 13.61 11.22
C GLN A 95 -24.13 13.03 12.15
N HIS A 96 -24.37 11.84 12.69
CA HIS A 96 -23.46 11.13 13.60
C HIS A 96 -22.35 10.39 12.82
N VAL A 97 -22.08 10.81 11.58
CA VAL A 97 -21.06 10.21 10.73
C VAL A 97 -19.85 11.13 10.78
N VAL A 98 -18.81 10.67 11.47
CA VAL A 98 -17.51 11.34 11.45
C VAL A 98 -16.90 11.07 10.08
N ASP A 99 -16.62 12.14 9.33
CA ASP A 99 -16.04 12.05 8.00
C ASP A 99 -14.55 12.41 8.06
N VAL A 100 -13.70 11.54 7.50
CA VAL A 100 -12.23 11.71 7.56
C VAL A 100 -11.78 12.31 6.26
N ASN A 101 -11.43 13.60 6.30
CA ASN A 101 -10.88 14.29 5.15
C ASN A 101 -9.56 13.65 4.70
N SER A 102 -8.65 13.45 5.65
CA SER A 102 -7.37 12.81 5.34
C SER A 102 -6.81 12.03 6.52
N LEU A 103 -6.15 10.92 6.19
CA LEU A 103 -5.25 10.22 7.10
C LEU A 103 -3.84 10.34 6.54
N SER A 104 -2.94 10.95 7.31
CA SER A 104 -1.54 11.15 6.91
C SER A 104 -0.60 10.46 7.88
N ILE A 105 0.41 9.76 7.36
CA ILE A 105 1.48 9.14 8.15
C ILE A 105 2.81 9.65 7.64
N SER A 106 3.62 10.25 8.51
CA SER A 106 4.86 10.93 8.14
C SER A 106 6.07 10.37 8.89
N GLY A 107 6.79 9.46 8.26
CA GLY A 107 7.98 8.82 8.80
C GLY A 107 7.66 7.61 9.67
N GLY A 108 8.70 6.81 9.93
CA GLY A 108 8.60 5.57 10.68
C GLY A 108 9.04 4.38 9.86
N TRP A 109 8.67 3.19 10.31
CA TRP A 109 9.06 1.94 9.67
C TRP A 109 8.02 0.83 9.84
N ILE A 110 8.05 -0.14 8.93
CA ILE A 110 7.26 -1.37 8.94
C ILE A 110 8.22 -2.53 8.75
N ASP A 111 8.16 -3.51 9.64
CA ASP A 111 8.94 -4.74 9.56
C ASP A 111 8.06 -5.88 9.05
N TYR A 112 8.38 -6.42 7.88
CA TYR A 112 7.72 -7.59 7.32
C TYR A 112 8.71 -8.74 7.18
N GLU A 113 8.54 -9.77 8.01
CA GLU A 113 9.41 -10.94 8.05
C GLU A 113 8.63 -12.19 7.62
N ILE A 114 9.17 -12.94 6.67
CA ILE A 114 8.73 -14.28 6.30
C ILE A 114 9.76 -15.27 6.84
N LYS A 115 9.33 -16.16 7.74
CA LYS A 115 10.17 -17.22 8.30
C LYS A 115 10.30 -18.38 7.30
N PRO A 116 11.36 -19.20 7.38
CA PRO A 116 11.53 -20.37 6.50
C PRO A 116 10.34 -21.35 6.51
N ALA A 117 9.59 -21.41 7.61
CA ALA A 117 8.36 -22.19 7.73
C ALA A 117 7.15 -21.60 6.98
N GLY A 118 7.32 -20.51 6.22
CA GLY A 118 6.26 -19.79 5.50
C GLY A 118 5.43 -18.83 6.36
N ASN A 119 5.57 -18.89 7.68
CA ASN A 119 4.84 -18.02 8.61
C ASN A 119 5.44 -16.61 8.63
N THR A 120 4.60 -15.60 8.75
CA THR A 120 5.04 -14.20 8.81
C THR A 120 5.00 -13.66 10.25
N ASN A 121 5.73 -12.58 10.53
CA ASN A 121 5.60 -11.85 11.81
C ASN A 121 4.25 -11.13 11.95
N TRP A 122 3.51 -10.96 10.84
CA TRP A 122 2.14 -10.51 10.84
C TRP A 122 1.18 -11.70 10.93
N THR A 123 0.21 -11.61 11.82
CA THR A 123 -0.95 -12.50 11.83
C THR A 123 -1.93 -12.06 10.75
N ALA A 124 -2.40 -12.97 9.91
CA ALA A 124 -3.53 -12.66 9.02
C ALA A 124 -4.68 -12.12 9.88
N PRO A 125 -5.42 -11.08 9.45
CA PRO A 125 -6.66 -10.74 10.11
C PRO A 125 -7.48 -12.02 10.16
N THR A 126 -7.78 -12.53 11.35
CA THR A 126 -8.87 -13.49 11.50
C THR A 126 -10.07 -12.81 10.84
N ASP A 127 -10.86 -13.55 10.05
CA ASP A 127 -12.19 -13.08 9.65
C ASP A 127 -13.00 -12.94 10.95
N GLY A 128 -12.72 -11.86 11.67
CA GLY A 128 -13.41 -11.47 12.87
C GLY A 128 -14.82 -11.29 12.42
N GLN A 129 -15.69 -12.14 12.96
CA GLN A 129 -17.12 -11.96 12.89
C GLN A 129 -17.39 -10.49 13.15
N THR A 130 -17.70 -9.74 12.09
CA THR A 130 -18.51 -8.55 12.23
C THR A 130 -19.80 -9.06 12.82
N GLY A 131 -19.89 -9.06 14.14
CA GLY A 131 -21.15 -9.01 14.84
C GLY A 131 -21.81 -7.73 14.35
N GLN A 132 -22.53 -7.84 13.24
CA GLN A 132 -23.44 -6.82 12.77
C GLN A 132 -24.56 -6.73 13.80
N SER A 133 -24.29 -6.01 14.89
CA SER A 133 -25.34 -5.27 15.56
C SER A 133 -25.91 -4.35 14.50
N LYS A 134 -27.19 -4.55 14.17
CA LYS A 134 -27.96 -3.81 13.15
C LYS A 134 -28.02 -2.28 13.35
N ASP A 135 -27.34 -1.75 14.37
CA ASP A 135 -27.28 -0.35 14.78
C ASP A 135 -25.85 0.22 14.83
N SER A 136 -24.83 -0.47 14.28
CA SER A 136 -23.48 0.10 14.23
C SER A 136 -23.42 1.24 13.20
N PRO A 137 -22.84 2.41 13.52
CA PRO A 137 -22.66 3.50 12.57
C PRO A 137 -21.97 3.03 11.29
N PRO A 138 -22.27 3.62 10.11
CA PRO A 138 -21.58 3.28 8.87
C PRO A 138 -20.07 3.46 9.03
N PRO A 139 -19.24 2.60 8.40
CA PRO A 139 -17.79 2.71 8.51
C PRO A 139 -17.36 4.09 8.00
N PRO A 140 -16.44 4.77 8.69
CA PRO A 140 -15.93 6.07 8.25
C PRO A 140 -15.34 5.96 6.86
N THR A 141 -15.57 7.01 6.08
CA THR A 141 -15.01 7.16 4.76
C THR A 141 -13.71 7.93 4.88
N ILE A 142 -12.65 7.44 4.23
CA ILE A 142 -11.35 8.12 4.18
C ILE A 142 -11.26 8.78 2.79
N HIS A 143 -11.35 10.11 2.73
CA HIS A 143 -11.30 10.84 1.45
C HIS A 143 -9.90 10.96 0.87
N GLN A 144 -8.88 10.89 1.70
CA GLN A 144 -7.50 10.91 1.25
C GLN A 144 -6.62 10.11 2.21
N PHE A 145 -5.70 9.32 1.67
CA PHE A 145 -4.63 8.69 2.44
C PHE A 145 -3.29 9.21 1.95
N ASN A 146 -2.43 9.61 2.87
CA ASN A 146 -1.07 10.05 2.60
C ASN A 146 -0.09 9.24 3.46
N LEU A 147 1.01 8.81 2.86
CA LEU A 147 2.09 8.12 3.51
C LEU A 147 3.41 8.68 2.99
N ASN A 148 4.18 9.30 3.86
CA ASN A 148 5.40 10.01 3.50
C ASN A 148 6.58 9.44 4.29
N ASN A 149 7.71 9.25 3.62
CA ASN A 149 8.99 8.84 4.23
C ASN A 149 8.91 7.56 5.08
N MET A 150 8.13 6.56 4.65
CA MET A 150 7.96 5.30 5.38
C MET A 150 9.00 4.28 4.93
N THR A 151 9.72 3.68 5.88
CA THR A 151 10.65 2.58 5.57
C THR A 151 9.96 1.23 5.73
N ILE A 152 10.01 0.38 4.72
CA ILE A 152 9.55 -1.01 4.79
C ILE A 152 10.79 -1.90 4.78
N ASN A 153 11.03 -2.60 5.89
CA ASN A 153 12.07 -3.62 5.99
C ASN A 153 11.44 -4.98 5.69
N TYR A 154 11.77 -5.53 4.53
CA TYR A 154 11.36 -6.87 4.14
C TYR A 154 12.48 -7.87 4.45
N ARG A 155 12.18 -8.90 5.25
CA ARG A 155 13.13 -9.92 5.68
C ARG A 155 12.60 -11.31 5.32
N ALA A 156 13.23 -11.95 4.34
CA ALA A 156 13.00 -13.36 3.99
C ALA A 156 14.36 -14.03 3.77
N GLU A 157 14.46 -14.98 2.83
CA GLU A 157 15.77 -15.51 2.38
C GLU A 157 16.70 -14.40 1.86
N GLN A 158 16.12 -13.41 1.19
CA GLN A 158 16.77 -12.15 0.84
C GLN A 158 16.06 -11.00 1.55
N SER A 159 16.85 -10.07 2.07
CA SER A 159 16.35 -8.89 2.76
C SER A 159 16.43 -7.66 1.85
N TYR A 160 15.35 -6.88 1.84
CA TYR A 160 15.23 -5.64 1.07
C TYR A 160 14.71 -4.53 1.98
N LYS A 161 15.11 -3.30 1.67
CA LYS A 161 14.58 -2.10 2.28
C LYS A 161 13.91 -1.28 1.19
N ALA A 162 12.65 -0.93 1.39
CA ALA A 162 11.91 -0.05 0.49
C ALA A 162 11.56 1.24 1.25
N LEU A 163 12.05 2.38 0.76
CA LEU A 163 11.65 3.70 1.23
C LEU A 163 10.48 4.18 0.36
N VAL A 164 9.31 4.32 0.97
CA VAL A 164 8.18 5.01 0.35
C VAL A 164 8.37 6.50 0.60
N ASN A 165 8.85 7.22 -0.41
CA ASN A 165 9.06 8.67 -0.31
C ASN A 165 7.71 9.38 -0.14
N HIS A 166 6.75 9.01 -0.99
CA HIS A 166 5.36 9.42 -0.87
C HIS A 166 4.43 8.34 -1.45
N LEU A 167 3.23 8.26 -0.92
CA LEU A 167 2.09 7.52 -1.44
C LEU A 167 0.84 8.31 -1.07
N THR A 168 0.08 8.72 -2.08
CA THR A 168 -1.17 9.44 -1.91
C THR A 168 -2.27 8.71 -2.66
N THR A 169 -3.46 8.66 -2.06
CA THR A 169 -4.67 8.17 -2.72
C THR A 169 -5.79 9.19 -2.66
N SER A 170 -6.66 9.20 -3.66
CA SER A 170 -7.98 9.82 -3.51
C SER A 170 -8.87 8.99 -2.58
N LYS A 171 -10.17 9.32 -2.55
CA LYS A 171 -11.18 8.68 -1.71
C LYS A 171 -11.15 7.17 -1.81
N LEU A 172 -10.87 6.50 -0.70
CA LEU A 172 -10.83 5.05 -0.60
C LEU A 172 -12.23 4.51 -0.32
N SER A 173 -12.90 4.02 -1.35
CA SER A 173 -14.15 3.27 -1.23
C SER A 173 -14.08 1.89 -1.87
N LEU A 174 -14.81 0.95 -1.31
CA LEU A 174 -14.95 -0.39 -1.87
C LEU A 174 -15.69 -0.31 -3.20
N ASP A 175 -15.28 -1.15 -4.15
CA ASP A 175 -15.91 -1.28 -5.47
C ASP A 175 -16.02 0.04 -6.25
N SER A 176 -15.18 1.02 -5.92
CA SER A 176 -15.10 2.31 -6.59
C SER A 176 -13.66 2.61 -7.01
N PRO A 177 -13.46 3.33 -8.12
CA PRO A 177 -12.14 3.78 -8.52
C PRO A 177 -11.59 4.83 -7.55
N PHE A 178 -10.29 4.76 -7.30
CA PHE A 178 -9.52 5.78 -6.60
C PHE A 178 -8.18 6.00 -7.29
N ASP A 179 -7.72 7.24 -7.33
CA ASP A 179 -6.45 7.61 -7.90
C ASP A 179 -5.32 7.30 -6.90
N ILE A 180 -4.15 6.91 -7.42
CA ILE A 180 -2.92 6.65 -6.67
C ILE A 180 -1.76 7.43 -7.28
N SER A 181 -0.89 7.96 -6.43
CA SER A 181 0.43 8.50 -6.79
C SER A 181 1.45 8.00 -5.78
N THR A 182 2.55 7.41 -6.22
CA THR A 182 3.55 6.84 -5.33
C THR A 182 4.97 6.96 -5.87
N SER A 183 5.91 7.16 -4.95
CA SER A 183 7.36 7.11 -5.17
C SER A 183 7.98 6.15 -4.18
N LEU A 184 8.69 5.15 -4.67
CA LEU A 184 9.41 4.17 -3.88
C LEU A 184 10.86 4.07 -4.31
N GLU A 185 11.76 3.91 -3.35
CA GLU A 185 13.15 3.54 -3.58
C GLU A 185 13.44 2.20 -2.90
N ILE A 186 13.86 1.21 -3.67
CA ILE A 186 14.18 -0.14 -3.17
C ILE A 186 15.70 -0.34 -3.24
N GLU A 187 16.27 -0.77 -2.12
CA GLU A 187 17.65 -1.19 -2.00
C GLU A 187 17.73 -2.55 -1.29
N GLY A 188 18.78 -3.32 -1.59
CA GLY A 188 18.95 -4.66 -1.02
C GLY A 188 20.40 -5.08 -1.16
N HIS A 189 20.87 -5.96 -0.27
CA HIS A 189 22.27 -6.39 -0.27
C HIS A 189 22.65 -7.13 -1.57
N SER A 190 21.70 -7.80 -2.21
CA SER A 190 21.86 -8.47 -3.52
C SER A 190 21.66 -7.53 -4.72
N LEU A 191 21.10 -6.34 -4.52
CA LEU A 191 20.84 -5.38 -5.59
C LEU A 191 22.09 -4.52 -5.83
N LYS A 192 22.69 -4.63 -7.02
CA LYS A 192 23.87 -3.83 -7.40
C LYS A 192 23.60 -2.33 -7.52
N LYS A 193 22.35 -1.96 -7.78
CA LYS A 193 21.89 -0.58 -8.00
C LYS A 193 20.55 -0.40 -7.29
N LYS A 194 20.26 0.82 -6.84
CA LYS A 194 18.95 1.17 -6.29
C LYS A 194 17.90 1.15 -7.39
N ILE A 195 16.69 0.75 -7.02
CA ILE A 195 15.52 0.76 -7.92
C ILE A 195 14.62 1.91 -7.47
N LYS A 196 14.35 2.84 -8.37
CA LYS A 196 13.38 3.93 -8.13
C LYS A 196 12.12 3.62 -8.91
N ILE A 197 10.97 3.74 -8.26
CA ILE A 197 9.67 3.46 -8.87
C ILE A 197 8.78 4.67 -8.61
N GLU A 198 8.39 5.35 -9.67
CA GLU A 198 7.30 6.32 -9.66
C GLU A 198 6.09 5.66 -10.29
N ALA A 199 4.91 5.76 -9.70
CA ALA A 199 3.69 5.22 -10.31
C ALA A 199 2.47 6.11 -10.04
N THR A 200 1.65 6.25 -11.07
CA THR A 200 0.37 6.97 -11.01
C THR A 200 -0.69 6.21 -11.78
N GLY A 201 -1.93 6.28 -11.32
CA GLY A 201 -3.02 5.61 -12.01
C GLY A 201 -4.28 5.58 -11.21
N GLN A 202 -5.20 4.74 -11.65
CA GLN A 202 -6.47 4.51 -10.97
C GLN A 202 -6.61 3.03 -10.62
N LEU A 203 -6.96 2.78 -9.37
CA LEU A 203 -7.13 1.45 -8.80
C LEU A 203 -8.57 1.26 -8.34
N ILE A 204 -9.04 0.01 -8.31
CA ILE A 204 -10.31 -0.38 -7.71
C ILE A 204 -10.03 -1.49 -6.73
N TYR A 205 -10.35 -1.27 -5.45
CA TYR A 205 -10.32 -2.34 -4.46
C TYR A 205 -11.69 -2.99 -4.39
N ALA A 206 -11.79 -4.16 -5.01
CA ALA A 206 -13.03 -4.91 -5.08
C ALA A 206 -13.35 -5.58 -3.73
N SER A 207 -14.63 -5.68 -3.39
CA SER A 207 -15.13 -6.44 -2.23
C SER A 207 -14.72 -7.91 -2.25
N THR A 208 -14.29 -8.42 -3.40
CA THR A 208 -13.68 -9.76 -3.57
C THR A 208 -12.20 -9.85 -3.16
N ASN A 209 -11.67 -8.82 -2.47
CA ASN A 209 -10.29 -8.72 -2.00
C ASN A 209 -9.27 -8.77 -3.15
N ARG A 210 -9.60 -8.05 -4.23
CA ARG A 210 -8.74 -7.86 -5.41
C ARG A 210 -8.49 -6.39 -5.61
N LEU A 211 -7.29 -6.06 -6.08
CA LEU A 211 -6.93 -4.71 -6.47
C LEU A 211 -6.79 -4.69 -8.00
N ARG A 212 -7.78 -4.14 -8.69
CA ARG A 212 -7.75 -3.99 -10.15
C ARG A 212 -7.14 -2.65 -10.52
N PHE A 213 -6.41 -2.62 -11.62
CA PHE A 213 -5.88 -1.42 -12.24
C PHE A 213 -6.13 -1.51 -13.74
N ASP A 214 -6.85 -0.56 -14.30
CA ASP A 214 -7.16 -0.53 -15.73
C ASP A 214 -6.05 0.23 -16.50
N ARG A 215 -5.37 1.16 -15.81
CA ARG A 215 -4.21 1.89 -16.31
C ARG A 215 -3.33 2.37 -15.16
N LEU A 216 -2.20 1.69 -14.97
CA LEU A 216 -1.15 2.05 -14.03
C LEU A 216 0.10 2.44 -14.83
N VAL A 217 0.43 3.73 -14.82
CA VAL A 217 1.62 4.27 -15.47
C VAL A 217 2.73 4.35 -14.44
N SER A 218 3.82 3.65 -14.69
CA SER A 218 4.97 3.57 -13.80
C SER A 218 6.26 3.88 -14.54
N THR A 219 7.22 4.48 -13.85
CA THR A 219 8.59 4.65 -14.31
C THR A 219 9.50 3.93 -13.34
N ILE A 220 10.30 2.98 -13.84
CA ILE A 220 11.25 2.20 -13.05
C ILE A 220 12.67 2.58 -13.46
N GLY A 221 13.37 3.30 -12.59
CA GLY A 221 14.79 3.62 -12.73
C GLY A 221 15.68 2.54 -12.09
N LEU A 222 16.68 2.06 -12.82
CA LEU A 222 17.63 1.04 -12.40
C LEU A 222 19.05 1.64 -12.40
N GLY A 223 19.41 2.29 -11.29
CA GLY A 223 20.57 3.20 -11.23
C GLY A 223 20.38 4.43 -12.11
N ASP A 224 21.48 4.99 -12.63
CA ASP A 224 21.46 6.28 -13.36
C ASP A 224 21.27 6.13 -14.88
N ASP A 225 21.37 4.90 -15.41
CA ASP A 225 21.55 4.66 -16.85
C ASP A 225 20.33 4.04 -17.54
N MET A 226 19.35 3.53 -16.78
CA MET A 226 18.24 2.77 -17.34
C MET A 226 16.93 3.16 -16.68
N GLU A 227 16.00 3.66 -17.48
CA GLU A 227 14.66 4.04 -17.08
C GLU A 227 13.64 3.30 -17.96
N LEU A 228 12.72 2.57 -17.33
CA LEU A 228 11.67 1.83 -18.00
C LEU A 228 10.34 2.51 -17.75
N SER A 229 9.63 2.93 -18.80
CA SER A 229 8.25 3.38 -18.68
C SER A 229 7.31 2.20 -18.92
N ILE A 230 6.43 1.96 -17.98
CA ILE A 230 5.50 0.84 -17.95
C ILE A 230 4.08 1.39 -17.89
N ASN A 231 3.20 0.90 -18.76
CA ASN A 231 1.77 1.11 -18.67
C ASN A 231 1.08 -0.24 -18.58
N ALA A 232 0.49 -0.53 -17.42
CA ALA A 232 -0.06 -1.83 -17.11
C ALA A 232 -1.55 -1.80 -16.77
N ALA A 233 -2.23 -2.90 -17.11
CA ALA A 233 -3.59 -3.24 -16.73
C ALA A 233 -3.64 -4.66 -16.16
N GLY A 234 -4.39 -4.88 -15.10
CA GLY A 234 -4.39 -6.16 -14.41
C GLY A 234 -5.09 -6.19 -13.06
N GLU A 235 -4.88 -7.29 -12.34
CA GLU A 235 -5.46 -7.55 -11.02
C GLU A 235 -4.41 -8.15 -10.07
N LEU A 236 -4.27 -7.56 -8.89
CA LEU A 236 -3.53 -8.13 -7.78
C LEU A 236 -4.48 -8.91 -6.85
N HIS A 237 -4.19 -10.19 -6.68
CA HIS A 237 -4.87 -11.07 -5.73
C HIS A 237 -4.01 -11.26 -4.48
N THR A 238 -4.31 -10.50 -3.43
CA THR A 238 -3.51 -10.49 -2.20
C THR A 238 -3.47 -11.84 -1.48
N GLN A 239 -4.61 -12.55 -1.43
CA GLN A 239 -4.71 -13.88 -0.80
C GLN A 239 -3.96 -14.99 -1.55
N ARG A 240 -3.97 -14.92 -2.89
CA ARG A 240 -3.34 -15.94 -3.73
C ARG A 240 -1.87 -15.62 -4.02
N GLN A 241 -1.40 -14.43 -3.63
CA GLN A 241 -0.07 -13.92 -3.94
C GLN A 241 0.24 -13.96 -5.44
N VAL A 242 -0.74 -13.56 -6.27
CA VAL A 242 -0.58 -13.47 -7.72
C VAL A 242 -0.98 -12.10 -8.25
N ILE A 243 -0.26 -11.63 -9.27
CA ILE A 243 -0.64 -10.51 -10.13
C ILE A 243 -1.00 -11.10 -11.48
N ILE A 244 -2.21 -10.83 -11.95
CA ILE A 244 -2.63 -11.12 -13.32
C ILE A 244 -2.38 -9.83 -14.11
N LEU A 245 -1.50 -9.90 -15.09
CA LEU A 245 -1.24 -8.82 -16.05
C LEU A 245 -2.04 -9.10 -17.31
N ASN A 246 -3.10 -8.31 -17.51
CA ASN A 246 -3.87 -8.36 -18.75
C ASN A 246 -3.04 -7.81 -19.91
N GLU A 247 -2.32 -6.72 -19.63
CA GLU A 247 -1.37 -6.08 -20.54
C GLU A 247 -0.37 -5.25 -19.73
N ALA A 248 0.90 -5.27 -20.12
CA ALA A 248 1.90 -4.34 -19.64
C ALA A 248 2.77 -3.92 -20.82
N ALA A 249 2.54 -2.70 -21.33
CA ALA A 249 3.41 -2.08 -22.32
C ALA A 249 4.62 -1.48 -21.62
N ILE A 250 5.81 -1.88 -22.03
CA ILE A 250 7.10 -1.46 -21.48
C ILE A 250 7.86 -0.76 -22.59
N SER A 251 8.45 0.38 -22.27
CA SER A 251 9.23 1.17 -23.22
C SER A 251 10.52 1.66 -22.58
N HIS A 252 11.57 1.64 -23.40
CA HIS A 252 12.89 2.18 -23.08
C HIS A 252 13.56 2.63 -24.38
N ASP A 253 13.82 3.93 -24.51
CA ASP A 253 14.29 4.55 -25.75
C ASP A 253 13.42 4.19 -26.97
N ALA A 254 13.95 3.41 -27.91
CA ALA A 254 13.27 2.95 -29.11
C ALA A 254 12.74 1.51 -29.01
N ILE A 255 12.88 0.87 -27.84
CA ILE A 255 12.44 -0.50 -27.59
C ILE A 255 11.04 -0.44 -27.00
N LEU A 256 10.11 -1.15 -27.64
CA LEU A 256 8.76 -1.41 -27.12
C LEU A 256 8.62 -2.90 -26.85
N ALA A 257 8.06 -3.23 -25.69
CA ALA A 257 7.71 -4.60 -25.34
C ALA A 257 6.30 -4.62 -24.76
N SER A 258 5.60 -5.73 -24.91
CA SER A 258 4.34 -5.97 -24.21
C SER A 258 4.39 -7.33 -23.52
N ILE A 259 3.85 -7.37 -22.30
CA ILE A 259 3.81 -8.56 -21.47
C ILE A 259 2.37 -8.83 -21.06
N THR A 260 1.95 -10.08 -21.14
CA THR A 260 0.68 -10.58 -20.60
C THR A 260 0.97 -11.86 -19.82
N GLY A 261 0.24 -12.12 -18.73
CA GLY A 261 0.45 -13.35 -17.97
C GLY A 261 0.19 -13.22 -16.48
N ILE A 262 0.78 -14.14 -15.72
CA ILE A 262 0.58 -14.26 -14.28
C ILE A 262 1.94 -14.23 -13.58
N PHE A 263 2.11 -13.26 -12.69
CA PHE A 263 3.24 -13.21 -11.78
C PHE A 263 2.82 -13.80 -10.43
N ASN A 264 3.36 -14.95 -10.08
CA ASN A 264 3.20 -15.53 -8.75
C ASN A 264 4.36 -15.07 -7.88
N PHE A 265 4.05 -14.45 -6.75
CA PHE A 265 5.04 -13.93 -5.80
C PHE A 265 4.93 -14.61 -4.43
N ALA A 266 4.37 -15.82 -4.38
CA ALA A 266 4.56 -16.73 -3.27
C ALA A 266 6.04 -17.12 -3.12
N ALA A 267 6.35 -18.04 -2.18
CA ALA A 267 7.70 -18.38 -1.73
C ALA A 267 8.79 -18.42 -2.83
N GLU A 268 8.47 -18.93 -4.03
CA GLU A 268 9.33 -18.84 -5.21
C GLU A 268 8.66 -17.96 -6.27
N PRO A 269 9.14 -16.71 -6.45
CA PRO A 269 8.59 -15.82 -7.48
C PRO A 269 8.77 -16.40 -8.88
N ARG A 270 7.68 -16.50 -9.64
CA ARG A 270 7.70 -16.96 -11.03
C ARG A 270 6.75 -16.17 -11.91
N PHE A 271 7.08 -16.08 -13.19
CA PHE A 271 6.24 -15.45 -14.20
C PHE A 271 5.87 -16.47 -15.28
N ASP A 272 4.57 -16.62 -15.53
CA ASP A 272 4.01 -17.49 -16.56
C ASP A 272 3.22 -16.60 -17.55
N GLY A 273 3.71 -16.40 -18.79
CA GLY A 273 3.10 -15.45 -19.72
C GLY A 273 3.77 -15.34 -21.10
N GLU A 274 3.28 -14.38 -21.89
CA GLU A 274 3.81 -14.03 -23.21
C GLU A 274 4.56 -12.70 -23.17
N LEU A 275 5.69 -12.62 -23.86
CA LEU A 275 6.49 -11.41 -24.06
C LEU A 275 6.61 -11.16 -25.55
N ASN A 276 6.06 -10.03 -26.00
CA ASN A 276 6.23 -9.55 -27.36
C ASN A 276 7.24 -8.39 -27.34
N LEU A 277 8.20 -8.42 -28.26
CA LEU A 277 9.18 -7.35 -28.43
C LEU A 277 9.02 -6.73 -29.81
N GLU A 278 8.67 -5.46 -29.83
CA GLU A 278 8.65 -4.63 -31.03
C GLU A 278 9.96 -3.83 -31.04
N THR A 279 10.95 -4.33 -31.76
CA THR A 279 12.22 -3.63 -31.97
C THR A 279 12.16 -2.95 -33.33
N ALA A 280 12.46 -1.65 -33.40
CA ALA A 280 12.64 -0.98 -34.69
C ALA A 280 13.87 -1.50 -35.46
N SER A 281 14.81 -2.21 -34.80
CA SER A 281 15.99 -2.83 -35.43
C SER A 281 16.64 -3.88 -34.50
N LEU A 282 16.57 -5.16 -34.88
CA LEU A 282 17.21 -6.29 -34.16
C LEU A 282 18.76 -6.17 -34.07
N SER A 283 19.35 -5.29 -34.87
CA SER A 283 20.81 -5.04 -34.89
C SER A 283 21.36 -4.45 -33.59
N ASN A 284 20.51 -3.81 -32.76
CA ASN A 284 20.95 -3.16 -31.53
C ASN A 284 20.94 -4.08 -30.30
N LEU A 285 20.39 -5.31 -30.41
CA LEU A 285 20.34 -6.30 -29.34
C LEU A 285 21.64 -7.12 -29.20
N VAL A 286 22.53 -7.08 -30.19
CA VAL A 286 23.72 -7.94 -30.26
C VAL A 286 24.84 -7.50 -29.29
N ASP A 287 24.82 -6.25 -28.82
CA ASP A 287 25.84 -5.69 -27.91
C ASP A 287 25.36 -5.48 -26.46
N SER A 288 24.18 -6.00 -26.08
CA SER A 288 23.65 -5.82 -24.72
C SER A 288 24.16 -6.91 -23.74
N PRO A 289 24.66 -6.56 -22.54
CA PRO A 289 25.24 -7.49 -21.58
C PRO A 289 24.19 -8.31 -20.78
N LEU A 290 22.97 -8.44 -21.31
CA LEU A 290 21.88 -9.12 -20.60
C LEU A 290 22.11 -10.64 -20.58
N PRO A 291 22.03 -11.30 -19.41
CA PRO A 291 22.21 -12.75 -19.29
C PRO A 291 20.90 -13.45 -19.67
N ILE A 292 20.58 -13.49 -20.97
CA ILE A 292 19.39 -14.18 -21.47
C ILE A 292 19.78 -15.60 -21.91
N THR A 293 19.46 -16.60 -21.09
CA THR A 293 19.79 -18.01 -21.36
C THR A 293 18.78 -18.70 -22.28
N ALA A 294 17.56 -18.18 -22.41
CA ALA A 294 16.57 -18.58 -23.41
C ALA A 294 15.54 -17.47 -23.64
N LEU A 295 15.29 -17.14 -24.91
CA LEU A 295 14.30 -16.16 -25.35
C LEU A 295 13.31 -16.90 -26.26
N HIS A 296 12.07 -17.12 -25.80
CA HIS A 296 11.00 -17.64 -26.65
C HIS A 296 10.34 -16.47 -27.38
N LEU A 297 10.84 -16.17 -28.58
CA LEU A 297 10.24 -15.21 -29.50
C LEU A 297 9.15 -15.93 -30.32
N THR A 298 7.89 -15.59 -30.10
CA THR A 298 6.82 -15.96 -31.04
C THR A 298 6.63 -14.84 -32.04
N SER A 299 7.28 -14.93 -33.19
CA SER A 299 7.00 -14.03 -34.31
C SER A 299 5.67 -14.41 -34.96
N GLY A 300 4.63 -13.62 -34.72
CA GLY A 300 3.41 -13.65 -35.54
C GLY A 300 3.69 -13.03 -36.90
N LEU A 301 4.20 -13.81 -37.86
CA LEU A 301 4.22 -13.41 -39.26
C LEU A 301 2.78 -13.43 -39.78
N ASN A 302 2.09 -12.29 -39.74
CA ASN A 302 0.93 -12.08 -40.60
C ASN A 302 1.43 -11.91 -42.03
N ALA A 303 1.53 -13.02 -42.75
CA ALA A 303 1.62 -12.97 -44.20
C ALA A 303 0.28 -12.43 -44.73
N SER A 304 0.26 -11.14 -45.09
CA SER A 304 -0.75 -10.64 -46.00
C SER A 304 -0.51 -11.29 -47.37
N SER A 305 -1.43 -12.16 -47.78
CA SER A 305 -1.65 -12.54 -49.18
C SER A 305 -3.03 -12.09 -49.60
#